data_AF-A0A4Y7SND9-F1
#
_entry.id   AF-A0A4Y7SND9-F1
#
_cell.length_a   1.000
_cell.length_b   1.000
_cell.length_c   1.000
_cell.angle_alpha   90.00
_cell.angle_beta   90.00
_cell.angle_gamma   90.00
#
_symmetry.space_group_name_H-M   'P 1'
#
loop_
_entity.id
_entity.type
_entity.pdbx_description
1 polymer ?
#
loop_
_entity_poly.entity_id
_entity_poly.type
_entity_poly.pdbx_seq_one_letter_code
_entity_poly.pdbx_strand_id
1 'polypeptide(L)'
;MVAFKLFLALAAVTSAFAHDHSERHHSRDLRIVGRKTSSIWRRQEVPGSGSEFQVLVDGNKAFKEADPALLKKLTDEGQEPPFMFLGCSDSRVSEGTVFRTQPGTLFTQRNIANQYNPTDPNAQSVLAYAVAELGVKHIILMGHYGCGGVAASIIPPPASVDAANGAVQAWIQPIREIFQSSSRPEIVTLREEIKAEANPEEPDVTNPGFRALVEENVKAGVGRIAADSVIANHFAAIAAGNSTTGAERRSGEGGPAEPVFIHGWVYDIANGEVRDLGISVGPPGVAIPQVPFARIAAAADKAAASRSTSAPAPAATATPSESVAVRCAEQCKTKRNFLPRNMY
;
A
#
# COMPACT_ATOMS: atom_id res chain seq x y z
N MET A 1 49.57 -59.54 -47.74
CA MET A 1 49.83 -59.88 -46.31
C MET A 1 49.15 -58.83 -45.45
N VAL A 2 48.27 -59.27 -44.54
CA VAL A 2 47.76 -58.59 -43.32
C VAL A 2 46.95 -57.30 -43.55
N ALA A 3 45.62 -57.36 -43.70
CA ALA A 3 44.60 -57.43 -42.63
C ALA A 3 44.49 -56.15 -41.78
N PHE A 4 43.40 -55.39 -41.94
CA PHE A 4 42.76 -54.71 -40.82
C PHE A 4 41.24 -54.63 -41.05
N LYS A 5 40.50 -55.38 -40.23
CA LYS A 5 39.05 -55.33 -40.09
C LYS A 5 38.70 -54.24 -39.08
N LEU A 6 37.68 -53.44 -39.44
CA LEU A 6 36.51 -53.05 -38.64
C LEU A 6 36.70 -52.76 -37.14
N PHE A 7 36.37 -51.54 -36.69
CA PHE A 7 35.49 -51.35 -35.53
C PHE A 7 34.87 -49.94 -35.55
N LEU A 8 33.54 -49.92 -35.50
CA LEU A 8 32.70 -48.76 -35.17
C LEU A 8 33.03 -48.29 -33.75
N ALA A 9 33.20 -46.98 -33.56
CA ALA A 9 33.07 -46.36 -32.24
C ALA A 9 32.34 -45.02 -32.41
N LEU A 10 31.02 -45.07 -32.21
CA LEU A 10 30.16 -43.91 -32.07
C LEU A 10 30.45 -43.30 -30.67
N ALA A 11 31.35 -42.33 -30.59
CA ALA A 11 31.56 -41.57 -29.36
C ALA A 11 30.51 -40.46 -29.29
N ALA A 12 29.42 -40.73 -28.57
CA ALA A 12 28.51 -39.69 -28.10
C ALA A 12 29.28 -38.77 -27.15
N VAL A 13 29.64 -37.57 -27.60
CA VAL A 13 30.12 -36.51 -26.72
C VAL A 13 28.91 -35.89 -26.06
N THR A 14 28.47 -36.49 -24.95
CA THR A 14 27.67 -35.77 -23.97
C THR A 14 28.60 -34.83 -23.23
N SER A 15 28.73 -33.59 -23.72
CA SER A 15 29.26 -32.50 -22.91
C SER A 15 28.24 -32.19 -21.81
N ALA A 16 28.36 -32.90 -20.69
CA ALA A 16 27.76 -32.49 -19.44
C ALA A 16 28.43 -31.16 -19.05
N PHE A 17 27.75 -30.05 -19.35
CA PHE A 17 28.01 -28.79 -18.65
C PHE A 17 27.55 -29.01 -17.20
N ALA A 18 28.44 -29.58 -16.38
CA ALA A 18 28.39 -29.36 -14.96
C ALA A 18 28.63 -27.86 -14.75
N HIS A 19 27.53 -27.09 -14.68
CA HIS A 19 27.60 -25.76 -14.10
C HIS A 19 28.03 -25.96 -12.64
N ASP A 20 29.28 -25.60 -12.38
CA ASP A 20 29.81 -25.46 -11.04
C ASP A 20 28.95 -24.42 -10.30
N HIS A 21 28.09 -24.90 -9.40
CA HIS A 21 27.22 -24.07 -8.56
C HIS A 21 27.99 -23.43 -7.38
N SER A 22 29.33 -23.41 -7.38
CA SER A 22 30.12 -22.92 -6.25
C SER A 22 30.44 -21.43 -6.24
N GLU A 23 30.08 -20.67 -7.28
CA GLU A 23 30.12 -19.20 -7.21
C GLU A 23 28.89 -18.67 -6.49
N ARG A 24 29.04 -18.51 -5.17
CA ARG A 24 28.16 -17.69 -4.34
C ARG A 24 28.08 -16.29 -4.95
N HIS A 25 27.04 -16.05 -5.75
CA HIS A 25 26.57 -14.71 -6.11
C HIS A 25 26.60 -13.86 -4.85
N HIS A 26 27.40 -12.78 -4.88
CA HIS A 26 27.34 -11.74 -3.86
C HIS A 26 25.87 -11.36 -3.70
N SER A 27 25.35 -11.62 -2.50
CA SER A 27 23.98 -11.36 -2.12
C SER A 27 23.65 -9.90 -2.45
N ARG A 28 22.60 -9.72 -3.26
CA ARG A 28 22.06 -8.42 -3.69
C ARG A 28 21.79 -7.53 -2.47
N ASP A 29 22.49 -6.41 -2.33
CA ASP A 29 22.27 -5.42 -1.28
C ASP A 29 21.23 -4.36 -1.70
N LEU A 30 20.06 -4.80 -2.18
CA LEU A 30 18.83 -4.05 -1.89
C LEU A 30 18.28 -4.65 -0.60
N ARG A 31 18.79 -4.17 0.53
CA ARG A 31 18.26 -4.58 1.83
C ARG A 31 16.84 -4.03 1.92
N ILE A 32 15.89 -4.94 2.11
CA ILE A 32 14.53 -4.54 2.47
C ILE A 32 14.64 -3.96 3.87
N VAL A 33 14.40 -2.66 4.03
CA VAL A 33 14.43 -1.97 5.34
C VAL A 33 13.69 -2.82 6.37
N GLY A 34 14.42 -3.19 7.43
CA GLY A 34 13.91 -4.02 8.53
C GLY A 34 14.12 -5.55 8.37
N ARG A 35 14.89 -6.03 7.39
CA ARG A 35 15.07 -7.48 7.17
C ARG A 35 16.51 -7.96 7.45
N LYS A 36 16.78 -8.43 8.68
CA LYS A 36 17.96 -9.31 8.97
C LYS A 36 17.63 -10.79 8.74
N THR A 37 16.38 -11.23 9.00
CA THR A 37 15.77 -12.50 8.55
C THR A 37 14.24 -12.31 8.56
N SER A 38 13.54 -12.57 7.45
CA SER A 38 12.07 -12.47 7.41
C SER A 38 11.46 -13.81 7.84
N SER A 39 10.92 -13.89 9.06
CA SER A 39 10.17 -15.06 9.55
C SER A 39 8.66 -14.98 9.27
N ILE A 40 8.11 -13.77 9.06
CA ILE A 40 6.67 -13.52 8.92
C ILE A 40 6.13 -14.17 7.64
N TRP A 41 6.89 -14.07 6.56
CA TRP A 41 6.77 -14.90 5.36
C TRP A 41 8.01 -15.78 5.25
N ARG A 42 8.31 -16.60 6.27
CA ARG A 42 9.04 -17.83 5.98
C ARG A 42 8.15 -18.53 4.96
N ARG A 43 8.60 -18.64 3.70
CA ARG A 43 7.90 -19.35 2.61
C ARG A 43 7.20 -20.51 3.27
N GLN A 44 5.88 -20.40 3.47
CA GLN A 44 5.14 -21.43 4.16
C GLN A 44 5.35 -22.62 3.24
N GLU A 45 6.21 -23.56 3.64
CA GLU A 45 6.22 -24.86 3.02
C GLU A 45 4.79 -25.34 3.22
N VAL A 46 3.97 -25.24 2.18
CA VAL A 46 2.56 -25.59 2.26
C VAL A 46 2.55 -27.08 2.55
N PRO A 47 2.26 -27.53 3.80
CA PRO A 47 2.40 -28.94 4.12
C PRO A 47 1.25 -29.66 3.42
N GLY A 48 1.59 -30.41 2.36
CA GLY A 48 0.64 -31.11 1.51
C GLY A 48 0.26 -30.33 0.25
N SER A 49 0.97 -30.59 -0.85
CA SER A 49 0.60 -30.38 -2.28
C SER A 49 -0.07 -29.06 -2.73
N GLY A 50 -0.22 -28.05 -1.88
CA GLY A 50 -0.88 -26.80 -2.22
C GLY A 50 0.07 -25.85 -2.93
N SER A 51 -0.41 -25.25 -4.01
CA SER A 51 0.29 -24.21 -4.76
C SER A 51 0.49 -22.95 -3.90
N GLU A 52 1.60 -22.20 -4.09
CA GLU A 52 1.78 -20.86 -3.50
C GLU A 52 0.61 -19.90 -3.84
N PHE A 53 -0.14 -20.20 -4.90
CA PHE A 53 -1.34 -19.48 -5.30
C PHE A 53 -2.58 -19.78 -4.43
N GLN A 54 -2.56 -20.81 -3.58
CA GLN A 54 -3.74 -21.22 -2.82
C GLN A 54 -4.28 -20.10 -1.93
N VAL A 55 -3.39 -19.32 -1.30
CA VAL A 55 -3.77 -18.16 -0.49
C VAL A 55 -4.56 -17.12 -1.29
N LEU A 56 -4.23 -16.93 -2.58
CA LEU A 56 -4.96 -16.01 -3.46
C LEU A 56 -6.30 -16.60 -3.91
N VAL A 57 -6.35 -17.92 -4.14
CA VAL A 57 -7.60 -18.63 -4.50
C VAL A 57 -8.60 -18.55 -3.34
N ASP A 58 -8.16 -18.83 -2.12
CA ASP A 58 -9.00 -18.78 -0.92
C ASP A 58 -9.46 -17.34 -0.64
N GLY A 59 -8.55 -16.38 -0.74
CA GLY A 59 -8.87 -14.95 -0.61
C GLY A 59 -9.89 -14.48 -1.65
N ASN A 60 -9.74 -14.86 -2.92
CA ASN A 60 -10.69 -14.52 -3.97
C ASN A 60 -12.06 -15.18 -3.76
N LYS A 61 -12.08 -16.43 -3.27
CA LYS A 61 -13.33 -17.10 -2.93
C LYS A 61 -14.07 -16.33 -1.83
N ALA A 62 -13.38 -16.00 -0.73
CA ALA A 62 -13.96 -15.22 0.35
C ALA A 62 -14.45 -13.84 -0.12
N PHE A 63 -13.65 -13.15 -0.95
CA PHE A 63 -14.01 -11.85 -1.52
C PHE A 63 -15.30 -11.91 -2.36
N LYS A 64 -15.40 -12.91 -3.25
CA LYS A 64 -16.59 -13.09 -4.10
C LYS A 64 -17.86 -13.37 -3.29
N GLU A 65 -17.74 -14.10 -2.19
CA GLU A 65 -18.87 -14.51 -1.35
C GLU A 65 -19.29 -13.42 -0.35
N ALA A 66 -18.42 -12.46 -0.04
CA ALA A 66 -18.67 -11.43 0.97
C ALA A 66 -19.80 -10.45 0.57
N ASP A 67 -19.79 -9.95 -0.68
CA ASP A 67 -20.85 -9.05 -1.19
C ASP A 67 -21.03 -9.16 -2.72
N PRO A 68 -21.71 -10.20 -3.21
CA PRO A 68 -21.98 -10.36 -4.65
C PRO A 68 -22.85 -9.23 -5.23
N ALA A 69 -23.70 -8.61 -4.41
CA ALA A 69 -24.60 -7.55 -4.85
C ALA A 69 -23.83 -6.27 -5.18
N LEU A 70 -22.83 -5.91 -4.35
CA LEU A 70 -21.92 -4.82 -4.64
C LEU A 70 -21.15 -5.05 -5.95
N LEU A 71 -20.62 -6.26 -6.18
CA LEU A 71 -19.89 -6.58 -7.42
C LEU A 71 -20.79 -6.44 -8.65
N LYS A 72 -22.05 -6.90 -8.55
CA LYS A 72 -23.03 -6.72 -9.62
C LYS A 72 -23.30 -5.24 -9.89
N LYS A 73 -23.53 -4.46 -8.82
CA LYS A 73 -23.77 -3.02 -8.92
C LYS A 73 -22.61 -2.30 -9.63
N LEU A 74 -21.36 -2.56 -9.22
CA LEU A 74 -20.17 -1.96 -9.83
C LEU A 74 -20.00 -2.38 -11.31
N THR A 75 -20.46 -3.58 -11.67
CA THR A 75 -20.45 -4.05 -13.08
C THR A 75 -21.48 -3.29 -13.92
N ASP A 76 -22.67 -3.07 -13.38
CA ASP A 76 -23.78 -2.46 -14.10
C ASP A 76 -23.67 -0.92 -14.17
N GLU A 77 -23.16 -0.29 -13.12
CA GLU A 77 -23.13 1.17 -12.95
C GLU A 77 -21.76 1.80 -13.22
N GLY A 78 -20.68 1.00 -13.27
CA GLY A 78 -19.32 1.50 -13.45
C GLY A 78 -18.67 2.01 -12.16
N GLN A 79 -17.66 2.87 -12.30
CA GLN A 79 -16.89 3.42 -11.18
C GLN A 79 -17.03 4.94 -11.08
N GLU A 80 -17.22 5.44 -9.85
CA GLU A 80 -17.24 6.87 -9.52
C GLU A 80 -16.57 7.09 -8.15
N PRO A 81 -15.27 6.77 -8.03
CA PRO A 81 -14.57 6.83 -6.75
C PRO A 81 -14.43 8.30 -6.28
N PRO A 82 -14.78 8.62 -5.02
CA PRO A 82 -14.57 9.98 -4.51
C PRO A 82 -13.08 10.29 -4.20
N PHE A 83 -12.23 9.26 -4.10
CA PHE A 83 -10.82 9.39 -3.73
C PHE A 83 -9.90 8.80 -4.80
N MET A 84 -8.92 9.59 -5.26
CA MET A 84 -7.68 9.07 -5.84
C MET A 84 -6.65 8.89 -4.74
N PHE A 85 -5.94 7.77 -4.76
CA PHE A 85 -4.94 7.43 -3.75
C PHE A 85 -3.59 7.14 -4.41
N LEU A 86 -2.57 7.92 -4.10
CA LEU A 86 -1.18 7.69 -4.50
C LEU A 86 -0.36 7.21 -3.29
N GLY A 87 -0.05 5.91 -3.28
CA GLY A 87 0.67 5.24 -2.20
C GLY A 87 2.01 4.64 -2.63
N CYS A 88 2.76 4.13 -1.64
CA CYS A 88 4.02 3.43 -1.90
C CYS A 88 3.72 1.98 -2.31
N SER A 89 4.54 1.37 -3.18
CA SER A 89 4.48 -0.05 -3.56
C SER A 89 4.82 -1.03 -2.42
N ASP A 90 5.22 -0.54 -1.25
CA ASP A 90 5.55 -1.33 -0.06
C ASP A 90 4.47 -2.35 0.31
N SER A 91 4.83 -3.63 0.45
CA SER A 91 3.84 -4.70 0.59
C SER A 91 3.34 -4.93 2.01
N ARG A 92 3.73 -4.12 3.01
CA ARG A 92 3.31 -4.34 4.40
C ARG A 92 1.82 -4.07 4.61
N VAL A 93 1.28 -3.02 3.99
CA VAL A 93 -0.15 -2.66 4.10
C VAL A 93 -0.59 -1.94 2.81
N SER A 94 -1.82 -2.20 2.35
CA SER A 94 -2.47 -1.44 1.27
C SER A 94 -3.46 -0.41 1.83
N GLU A 95 -3.70 0.66 1.07
CA GLU A 95 -4.66 1.73 1.39
C GLU A 95 -6.07 1.20 1.70
N GLY A 96 -6.56 0.24 0.90
CA GLY A 96 -7.85 -0.38 1.15
C GLY A 96 -7.92 -1.15 2.47
N THR A 97 -6.79 -1.69 2.93
CA THR A 97 -6.67 -2.35 4.23
C THR A 97 -6.62 -1.34 5.37
N VAL A 98 -5.81 -0.27 5.24
CA VAL A 98 -5.70 0.80 6.25
C VAL A 98 -7.08 1.40 6.58
N PHE A 99 -7.87 1.69 5.55
CA PHE A 99 -9.17 2.36 5.70
C PHE A 99 -10.37 1.42 5.68
N ARG A 100 -10.15 0.10 5.49
CA ARG A 100 -11.20 -0.92 5.34
C ARG A 100 -12.26 -0.52 4.30
N THR A 101 -11.81 0.04 3.17
CA THR A 101 -12.72 0.53 2.13
C THR A 101 -13.31 -0.60 1.31
N GLN A 102 -14.53 -0.38 0.81
CA GLN A 102 -15.16 -1.28 -0.14
C GLN A 102 -14.63 -1.03 -1.57
N PRO A 103 -14.70 -2.03 -2.46
CA PRO A 103 -14.46 -1.83 -3.90
C PRO A 103 -15.24 -0.63 -4.46
N GLY A 104 -14.62 0.13 -5.37
CA GLY A 104 -15.19 1.36 -5.94
C GLY A 104 -14.98 2.63 -5.11
N THR A 105 -14.44 2.54 -3.88
CA THR A 105 -14.19 3.73 -3.03
C THR A 105 -12.92 4.48 -3.43
N LEU A 106 -11.87 3.74 -3.83
CA LEU A 106 -10.54 4.28 -4.08
C LEU A 106 -10.13 3.99 -5.53
N PHE A 107 -9.61 5.02 -6.22
CA PHE A 107 -8.87 4.88 -7.47
C PHE A 107 -7.37 4.96 -7.16
N THR A 108 -6.67 3.83 -7.25
CA THR A 108 -5.36 3.70 -6.60
C THR A 108 -4.21 3.61 -7.60
N GLN A 109 -3.12 4.29 -7.28
CA GLN A 109 -1.84 4.20 -7.96
C GLN A 109 -0.73 4.03 -6.94
N ARG A 110 0.23 3.17 -7.26
CA ARG A 110 1.35 2.84 -6.36
C ARG A 110 2.65 2.83 -7.13
N ASN A 111 3.70 3.41 -6.53
CA ASN A 111 5.07 3.30 -7.01
C ASN A 111 6.03 3.32 -5.80
N ILE A 112 7.33 3.11 -6.04
CA ILE A 112 8.33 3.10 -4.95
C ILE A 112 8.37 4.50 -4.31
N ALA A 113 8.15 4.58 -3.00
CA ALA A 113 8.16 5.82 -2.23
C ALA A 113 7.15 6.89 -2.69
N ASN A 114 5.98 6.48 -3.22
CA ASN A 114 4.79 7.33 -3.43
C ASN A 114 5.11 8.67 -4.14
N GLN A 115 5.96 8.59 -5.16
CA GLN A 115 6.46 9.77 -5.86
C GLN A 115 5.50 10.19 -6.96
N TYR A 116 5.36 11.50 -7.14
CA TYR A 116 4.74 12.09 -8.32
C TYR A 116 5.79 12.87 -9.09
N ASN A 117 5.86 12.64 -10.40
CA ASN A 117 6.69 13.39 -11.34
C ASN A 117 5.82 13.77 -12.55
N PRO A 118 5.68 15.06 -12.90
CA PRO A 118 4.87 15.48 -14.04
C PRO A 118 5.36 14.95 -15.39
N THR A 119 6.60 14.42 -15.48
CA THR A 119 7.12 13.78 -16.69
C THR A 119 6.98 12.26 -16.69
N ASP A 120 6.48 11.65 -15.62
CA ASP A 120 6.15 10.22 -15.59
C ASP A 120 4.77 10.00 -16.23
N PRO A 121 4.68 9.42 -17.44
CA PRO A 121 3.40 9.20 -18.11
C PRO A 121 2.47 8.26 -17.33
N ASN A 122 3.01 7.40 -16.46
CA ASN A 122 2.18 6.54 -15.61
C ASN A 122 1.39 7.38 -14.60
N ALA A 123 2.07 8.11 -13.72
CA ALA A 123 1.42 8.94 -12.71
C ALA A 123 0.53 10.04 -13.33
N GLN A 124 1.00 10.66 -14.43
CA GLN A 124 0.23 11.68 -15.15
C GLN A 124 -1.09 11.14 -15.70
N SER A 125 -1.06 10.01 -16.41
CA SER A 125 -2.28 9.46 -17.02
C SER A 125 -3.33 9.08 -15.98
N VAL A 126 -2.90 8.54 -14.83
CA VAL A 126 -3.80 8.24 -13.71
C VAL A 126 -4.39 9.51 -13.12
N LEU A 127 -3.59 10.55 -12.88
CA LEU A 127 -4.08 11.84 -12.37
C LEU A 127 -5.12 12.45 -13.32
N ALA A 128 -4.79 12.52 -14.61
CA ALA A 128 -5.68 13.06 -15.64
C ALA A 128 -7.01 12.29 -15.68
N TYR A 129 -6.98 10.96 -15.68
CA TYR A 129 -8.18 10.14 -15.68
C TYR A 129 -9.02 10.32 -14.41
N ALA A 130 -8.37 10.36 -13.24
CA ALA A 130 -9.05 10.56 -11.97
C ALA A 130 -9.80 11.91 -11.91
N VAL A 131 -9.17 12.99 -12.38
CA VAL A 131 -9.75 14.33 -12.33
C VAL A 131 -10.77 14.55 -13.44
N ALA A 132 -10.41 14.26 -14.69
CA ALA A 132 -11.22 14.60 -15.85
C ALA A 132 -12.36 13.60 -16.14
N GLU A 133 -12.10 12.30 -15.95
CA GLU A 133 -13.06 11.25 -16.33
C GLU A 133 -13.86 10.74 -15.13
N LEU A 134 -13.20 10.53 -13.99
CA LEU A 134 -13.86 10.00 -12.78
C LEU A 134 -14.43 11.10 -11.88
N GLY A 135 -13.94 12.34 -12.01
CA GLY A 135 -14.36 13.46 -11.17
C GLY A 135 -14.13 13.21 -9.69
N VAL A 136 -12.94 12.69 -9.33
CA VAL A 136 -12.56 12.47 -7.92
C VAL A 136 -12.59 13.79 -7.14
N LYS A 137 -12.99 13.72 -5.86
CA LYS A 137 -13.09 14.89 -4.98
C LYS A 137 -11.82 15.13 -4.18
N HIS A 138 -11.07 14.07 -3.95
CA HIS A 138 -9.89 14.08 -3.09
C HIS A 138 -8.77 13.27 -3.73
N ILE A 139 -7.60 13.88 -3.87
CA ILE A 139 -6.35 13.20 -4.21
C ILE A 139 -5.53 13.11 -2.94
N ILE A 140 -5.20 11.89 -2.51
CA ILE A 140 -4.44 11.64 -1.30
C ILE A 140 -3.08 11.07 -1.70
N LEU A 141 -2.02 11.82 -1.41
CA LEU A 141 -0.66 11.30 -1.47
C LEU A 141 -0.26 10.87 -0.06
N MET A 142 -0.06 9.58 0.14
CA MET A 142 0.25 9.01 1.45
C MET A 142 1.63 8.35 1.46
N GLY A 143 2.51 8.93 2.27
CA GLY A 143 3.77 8.29 2.65
C GLY A 143 3.58 7.28 3.77
N HIS A 144 4.62 6.53 4.09
CA HIS A 144 4.64 5.70 5.29
C HIS A 144 6.03 5.69 5.93
N TYR A 145 6.06 5.65 7.25
CA TYR A 145 7.32 5.55 7.97
C TYR A 145 7.97 4.18 7.72
N GLY A 146 9.30 4.16 7.69
CA GLY A 146 10.07 2.95 7.38
C GLY A 146 10.11 2.60 5.90
N CYS A 147 9.83 3.55 5.00
CA CYS A 147 9.81 3.32 3.55
C CYS A 147 11.18 2.93 2.99
N GLY A 148 11.24 1.77 2.33
CA GLY A 148 12.45 1.24 1.69
C GLY A 148 13.07 2.17 0.66
N GLY A 149 12.24 2.76 -0.21
CA GLY A 149 12.73 3.69 -1.23
C GLY A 149 13.27 4.99 -0.64
N VAL A 150 12.67 5.49 0.44
CA VAL A 150 13.17 6.69 1.14
C VAL A 150 14.49 6.38 1.87
N ALA A 151 14.59 5.24 2.57
CA ALA A 151 15.84 4.84 3.21
C ALA A 151 17.00 4.69 2.23
N ALA A 152 16.75 4.04 1.08
CA ALA A 152 17.74 3.87 0.01
C ALA A 152 18.21 5.21 -0.59
N SER A 153 17.45 6.30 -0.43
CA SER A 153 17.83 7.63 -0.92
C SER A 153 18.80 8.38 0.00
N ILE A 154 18.83 8.00 1.30
CA ILE A 154 19.71 8.56 2.34
C ILE A 154 21.15 8.06 2.15
N ILE A 155 21.30 6.79 1.80
CA ILE A 155 22.60 6.14 1.61
C ILE A 155 23.18 6.53 0.24
N PRO A 156 24.49 6.84 0.15
CA PRO A 156 25.15 7.08 -1.13
C PRO A 156 24.96 5.90 -2.10
N PRO A 157 24.75 6.16 -3.40
CA PRO A 157 24.65 5.07 -4.37
C PRO A 157 25.98 4.30 -4.44
N PRO A 158 25.97 2.97 -4.60
CA PRO A 158 27.19 2.20 -4.71
C PRO A 158 27.93 2.53 -6.02
N ALA A 159 29.27 2.39 -6.00
CA ALA A 159 30.12 2.75 -7.15
C ALA A 159 29.83 1.95 -8.42
N SER A 160 29.27 0.75 -8.28
CA SER A 160 28.79 -0.10 -9.37
C SER A 160 27.38 -0.57 -9.05
N VAL A 161 26.45 -0.39 -9.98
CA VAL A 161 25.07 -0.85 -9.90
C VAL A 161 24.75 -1.73 -11.09
N ASP A 162 24.04 -2.83 -10.85
CA ASP A 162 23.39 -3.57 -11.93
C ASP A 162 22.18 -2.78 -12.47
N ALA A 163 21.56 -3.28 -13.54
CA ALA A 163 20.43 -2.60 -14.17
C ALA A 163 19.24 -2.38 -13.21
N ALA A 164 18.97 -3.34 -12.32
CA ALA A 164 17.85 -3.25 -11.37
C ALA A 164 18.09 -2.16 -10.33
N ASN A 165 19.29 -2.13 -9.75
CA ASN A 165 19.71 -1.07 -8.84
C ASN A 165 19.73 0.28 -9.54
N GLY A 166 20.27 0.36 -10.75
CA GLY A 166 20.30 1.59 -11.54
C GLY A 166 18.90 2.19 -11.74
N ALA A 167 17.90 1.36 -12.05
CA ALA A 167 16.52 1.82 -12.20
C ALA A 167 15.93 2.39 -10.89
N VAL A 168 16.15 1.72 -9.76
CA VAL A 168 15.68 2.20 -8.45
C VAL A 168 16.42 3.48 -8.03
N GLN A 169 17.73 3.54 -8.24
CA GLN A 169 18.57 4.69 -7.90
C GLN A 169 18.18 5.94 -8.71
N ALA A 170 17.90 5.77 -10.00
CA ALA A 170 17.36 6.84 -10.84
C ALA A 170 15.97 7.29 -10.36
N TRP A 171 15.11 6.35 -9.96
CA TRP A 171 13.78 6.65 -9.47
C TRP A 171 13.77 7.45 -8.18
N ILE A 172 14.61 7.11 -7.19
CA ILE A 172 14.63 7.76 -5.86
C ILE A 172 15.51 9.02 -5.80
N GLN A 173 16.13 9.40 -6.92
CA GLN A 173 16.99 10.58 -7.01
C GLN A 173 16.31 11.88 -6.53
N PRO A 174 15.03 12.16 -6.83
CA PRO A 174 14.35 13.36 -6.30
C PRO A 174 14.27 13.37 -4.77
N ILE A 175 14.19 12.21 -4.12
CA ILE A 175 14.16 12.10 -2.65
C ILE A 175 15.55 12.38 -2.08
N ARG A 176 16.60 11.90 -2.76
CA ARG A 176 17.99 12.20 -2.40
C ARG A 176 18.26 13.70 -2.48
N GLU A 177 17.74 14.39 -3.48
CA GLU A 177 17.85 15.85 -3.61
C GLU A 177 17.15 16.58 -2.45
N ILE A 178 15.97 16.11 -2.02
CA ILE A 178 15.31 16.63 -0.81
C ILE A 178 16.21 16.42 0.41
N PHE A 179 16.77 15.23 0.61
CA PHE A 179 17.69 14.93 1.71
C PHE A 179 18.92 15.85 1.71
N GLN A 180 19.51 16.08 0.53
CA GLN A 180 20.70 16.89 0.34
C GLN A 180 20.46 18.39 0.49
N SER A 181 19.26 18.89 0.19
CA SER A 181 18.94 20.32 0.20
C SER A 181 18.12 20.77 1.41
N SER A 182 17.50 19.84 2.14
CA SER A 182 16.63 20.18 3.27
C SER A 182 17.39 20.92 4.38
N SER A 183 16.74 21.96 4.89
CA SER A 183 17.14 22.75 6.06
C SER A 183 16.47 22.27 7.35
N ARG A 184 15.59 21.27 7.28
CA ARG A 184 14.88 20.76 8.45
C ARG A 184 15.89 20.14 9.44
N PRO A 185 15.92 20.58 10.72
CA PRO A 185 16.97 20.20 11.67
C PRO A 185 17.17 18.69 11.80
N GLU A 186 16.09 17.91 11.86
CA GLU A 186 16.14 16.45 12.00
C GLU A 186 16.84 15.79 10.81
N ILE A 187 16.60 16.30 9.59
CA ILE A 187 17.24 15.80 8.37
C ILE A 187 18.71 16.24 8.33
N VAL A 188 19.01 17.47 8.75
CA VAL A 188 20.38 17.97 8.83
C VAL A 188 21.21 17.11 9.77
N THR A 189 20.69 16.82 10.97
CA THR A 189 21.35 15.95 11.95
C THR A 189 21.66 14.57 11.36
N LEU A 190 20.65 13.91 10.77
CA LEU A 190 20.85 12.60 10.14
C LEU A 190 21.87 12.65 8.99
N ARG A 191 21.85 13.71 8.17
CA ARG A 191 22.79 13.88 7.08
C ARG A 191 24.24 14.03 7.56
N GLU A 192 24.47 14.73 8.66
CA GLU A 192 25.82 14.84 9.23
C GLU A 192 26.28 13.54 9.91
N GLU A 193 25.36 12.80 10.55
CA GLU A 193 25.63 11.45 11.08
C GLU A 193 26.09 10.50 9.97
N ILE A 194 25.32 10.40 8.88
CA ILE A 194 25.63 9.54 7.73
C ILE A 194 26.95 9.92 7.05
N LYS A 195 27.28 11.22 6.95
CA LYS A 195 28.56 11.68 6.38
C LYS A 195 29.78 11.27 7.23
N ALA A 196 29.61 11.11 8.54
CA ALA A 196 30.69 10.73 9.44
C ALA A 196 30.98 9.21 9.40
N GLU A 197 30.08 8.42 8.82
CA GLU A 197 30.19 6.96 8.77
C GLU A 197 30.90 6.48 7.49
N ALA A 198 31.88 5.58 7.64
CA ALA A 198 32.58 4.98 6.50
C ALA A 198 31.69 4.01 5.70
N ASN A 199 30.76 3.33 6.40
CA ASN A 199 29.79 2.39 5.84
C ASN A 199 28.42 2.65 6.47
N PRO A 200 27.67 3.65 6.00
CA PRO A 200 26.43 4.04 6.62
C PRO A 200 25.38 2.93 6.54
N GLU A 201 24.76 2.59 7.67
CA GLU A 201 23.62 1.69 7.72
C GLU A 201 22.30 2.46 7.53
N GLU A 202 21.25 1.76 7.12
CA GLU A 202 19.91 2.36 7.03
C GLU A 202 19.44 2.80 8.43
N PRO A 203 18.88 4.01 8.56
CA PRO A 203 18.41 4.49 9.85
C PRO A 203 17.21 3.68 10.34
N ASP A 204 17.10 3.54 11.66
CA ASP A 204 15.93 2.91 12.29
C ASP A 204 14.62 3.66 11.93
N VAL A 205 13.50 2.94 11.85
CA VAL A 205 12.18 3.51 11.51
C VAL A 205 11.73 4.63 12.45
N THR A 206 12.24 4.65 13.68
CA THR A 206 11.97 5.69 14.68
C THR A 206 12.91 6.90 14.56
N ASN A 207 13.96 6.84 13.73
CA ASN A 207 14.91 7.95 13.56
C ASN A 207 14.17 9.24 13.10
N PRO A 208 14.30 10.36 13.83
CA PRO A 208 13.58 11.59 13.52
C PRO A 208 13.89 12.15 12.13
N GLY A 209 15.15 12.08 11.67
CA GLY A 209 15.56 12.57 10.35
C GLY A 209 14.98 11.72 9.22
N PHE A 210 14.91 10.40 9.41
CA PHE A 210 14.31 9.50 8.42
C PHE A 210 12.80 9.74 8.31
N ARG A 211 12.11 9.83 9.46
CA ARG A 211 10.68 10.16 9.49
C ARG A 211 10.40 11.53 8.87
N ALA A 212 11.25 12.51 9.16
CA ALA A 212 11.17 13.84 8.57
C ALA A 212 11.33 13.81 7.04
N LEU A 213 12.25 13.00 6.50
CA LEU A 213 12.44 12.86 5.06
C LEU A 213 11.23 12.22 4.36
N VAL A 214 10.58 11.24 5.00
CA VAL A 214 9.31 10.69 4.50
C VAL A 214 8.25 11.79 4.37
N GLU A 215 8.11 12.64 5.39
CA GLU A 215 7.17 13.77 5.38
C GLU A 215 7.52 14.81 4.31
N GLU A 216 8.79 15.17 4.16
CA GLU A 216 9.24 16.11 3.11
C GLU A 216 9.01 15.56 1.69
N ASN A 217 9.17 14.25 1.49
CA ASN A 217 8.82 13.61 0.22
C ASN A 217 7.30 13.75 -0.08
N VAL A 218 6.45 13.55 0.92
CA VAL A 218 4.99 13.75 0.78
C VAL A 218 4.68 15.20 0.44
N LYS A 219 5.29 16.16 1.13
CA LYS A 219 5.10 17.61 0.88
C LYS A 219 5.51 18.00 -0.54
N ALA A 220 6.68 17.54 -0.99
CA ALA A 220 7.15 17.78 -2.34
C ALA A 220 6.21 17.17 -3.39
N GLY A 221 5.72 15.95 -3.16
CA GLY A 221 4.76 15.28 -4.02
C GLY A 221 3.44 16.04 -4.16
N VAL A 222 2.85 16.47 -3.03
CA VAL A 222 1.62 17.30 -3.04
C VAL A 222 1.84 18.61 -3.80
N GLY A 223 2.98 19.28 -3.57
CA GLY A 223 3.33 20.49 -4.30
C GLY A 223 3.42 20.27 -5.82
N ARG A 224 4.02 19.15 -6.26
CA ARG A 224 4.10 18.79 -7.68
C ARG A 224 2.74 18.48 -8.29
N ILE A 225 1.87 17.75 -7.59
CA ILE A 225 0.50 17.48 -8.05
C ILE A 225 -0.28 18.79 -8.18
N ALA A 226 -0.20 19.67 -7.17
CA ALA A 226 -0.89 20.96 -7.19
C ALA A 226 -0.42 21.88 -8.32
N ALA A 227 0.86 21.82 -8.67
CA ALA A 227 1.45 22.58 -9.77
C ALA A 227 1.23 21.93 -11.15
N ASP A 228 0.67 20.72 -11.19
CA ASP A 228 0.46 20.01 -12.45
C ASP A 228 -0.55 20.74 -13.35
N SER A 229 -0.31 20.72 -14.66
CA SER A 229 -1.22 21.35 -15.62
C SER A 229 -2.64 20.82 -15.55
N VAL A 230 -2.84 19.53 -15.23
CA VAL A 230 -4.18 18.94 -15.05
C VAL A 230 -4.92 19.66 -13.93
N ILE A 231 -4.27 19.86 -12.78
CA ILE A 231 -4.85 20.49 -11.59
C ILE A 231 -4.99 22.00 -11.78
N ALA A 232 -3.93 22.67 -12.24
CA ALA A 232 -3.92 24.11 -12.45
C ALA A 232 -5.02 24.55 -13.41
N ASN A 233 -5.21 23.82 -14.52
CA ASN A 233 -6.29 24.09 -15.47
C ASN A 233 -7.67 23.81 -14.86
N HIS A 234 -7.82 22.73 -14.09
CA HIS A 234 -9.07 22.41 -13.39
C HIS A 234 -9.45 23.50 -12.38
N PHE A 235 -8.50 23.99 -11.58
CA PHE A 235 -8.72 25.10 -10.64
C PHE A 235 -9.07 26.40 -11.36
N ALA A 236 -8.41 26.70 -12.49
CA ALA A 236 -8.74 27.86 -13.31
C ALA A 236 -10.17 27.78 -13.86
N ALA A 237 -10.62 26.60 -14.29
CA ALA A 237 -11.99 26.38 -14.77
C ALA A 237 -13.03 26.62 -13.66
N ILE A 238 -12.78 26.14 -12.44
CA ILE A 238 -13.64 26.39 -11.28
C ILE A 238 -13.71 27.88 -10.97
N ALA A 239 -12.56 28.57 -10.94
CA ALA A 239 -12.49 30.00 -10.64
C ALA A 239 -13.20 30.88 -11.68
N ALA A 240 -13.24 30.44 -12.95
CA ALA A 240 -13.94 31.13 -14.04
C ALA A 240 -15.47 31.00 -13.95
N GLY A 241 -16.02 30.28 -12.96
CA GLY A 241 -17.47 30.10 -12.80
C GLY A 241 -18.06 28.99 -13.67
N ASN A 242 -17.24 28.12 -14.26
CA ASN A 242 -17.69 26.91 -14.97
C ASN A 242 -18.06 25.77 -13.99
N SER A 243 -18.55 26.13 -12.79
CA SER A 243 -18.96 25.24 -11.70
C SER A 243 -20.42 25.53 -11.36
N THR A 244 -21.34 24.61 -11.65
CA THR A 244 -22.70 24.63 -11.11
C THR A 244 -22.87 23.53 -10.07
N THR A 245 -23.61 23.86 -9.00
CA THR A 245 -23.98 22.94 -7.92
C THR A 245 -24.79 21.77 -8.46
N GLY A 246 -24.41 20.56 -8.07
CA GLY A 246 -24.82 19.27 -8.62
C GLY A 246 -26.29 19.08 -9.00
N ALA A 247 -26.49 18.43 -10.14
CA ALA A 247 -27.63 17.54 -10.44
C ALA A 247 -27.51 16.82 -11.80
N GLU A 248 -26.54 17.15 -12.67
CA GLU A 248 -26.48 16.57 -14.03
C GLU A 248 -25.10 15.95 -14.32
N ARG A 249 -24.87 14.74 -13.82
CA ARG A 249 -23.84 13.84 -14.40
C ARG A 249 -24.55 12.87 -15.34
N ARG A 250 -24.28 12.99 -16.65
CA ARG A 250 -24.28 11.84 -17.56
C ARG A 250 -22.91 11.73 -18.19
N SER A 251 -22.36 10.53 -18.08
CA SER A 251 -21.16 10.04 -18.77
C SER A 251 -21.12 10.48 -20.24
N GLY A 252 -20.10 11.26 -20.61
CA GLY A 252 -19.73 11.52 -22.01
C GLY A 252 -19.88 12.96 -22.51
N GLU A 253 -20.58 13.85 -21.80
CA GLU A 253 -20.69 15.27 -22.21
C GLU A 253 -20.41 16.18 -21.02
N GLY A 254 -19.34 16.99 -21.14
CA GLY A 254 -18.82 17.95 -20.17
C GLY A 254 -19.81 18.51 -19.14
N GLY A 255 -19.90 17.83 -17.99
CA GLY A 255 -20.49 18.37 -16.78
C GLY A 255 -19.59 19.43 -16.13
N PRO A 256 -20.11 20.24 -15.18
CA PRO A 256 -19.34 21.26 -14.49
C PRO A 256 -18.20 20.65 -13.65
N ALA A 257 -17.08 21.37 -13.56
CA ALA A 257 -15.93 20.94 -12.77
C ALA A 257 -16.25 21.01 -11.27
N GLU A 258 -16.26 19.87 -10.58
CA GLU A 258 -16.36 19.84 -9.11
C GLU A 258 -15.01 20.16 -8.46
N PRO A 259 -15.00 20.80 -7.27
CA PRO A 259 -13.77 21.01 -6.50
C PRO A 259 -13.02 19.71 -6.21
N VAL A 260 -11.73 19.70 -6.51
CA VAL A 260 -10.81 18.63 -6.13
C VAL A 260 -9.80 19.16 -5.10
N PHE A 261 -9.55 18.38 -4.05
CA PHE A 261 -8.60 18.73 -2.99
C PHE A 261 -7.44 17.73 -2.98
N ILE A 262 -6.23 18.22 -2.77
CA ILE A 262 -5.02 17.39 -2.68
C ILE A 262 -4.58 17.37 -1.23
N HIS A 263 -4.31 16.18 -0.70
CA HIS A 263 -3.95 15.96 0.70
C HIS A 263 -2.62 15.22 0.81
N GLY A 264 -1.83 15.57 1.83
CA GLY A 264 -0.57 14.90 2.14
C GLY A 264 -0.65 14.22 3.50
N TRP A 265 -0.65 12.89 3.52
CA TRP A 265 -0.77 12.10 4.74
C TRP A 265 0.46 11.20 4.94
N VAL A 266 0.63 10.70 6.16
CA VAL A 266 1.61 9.66 6.46
C VAL A 266 0.99 8.58 7.34
N TYR A 267 1.31 7.33 7.05
CA TYR A 267 0.91 6.16 7.82
C TYR A 267 2.08 5.60 8.62
N ASP A 268 1.84 5.28 9.89
CA ASP A 268 2.82 4.59 10.72
C ASP A 268 2.52 3.09 10.76
N ILE A 269 3.40 2.32 10.12
CA ILE A 269 3.29 0.87 10.01
C ILE A 269 3.35 0.16 11.38
N ALA A 270 3.94 0.80 12.40
CA ALA A 270 4.18 0.17 13.69
C ALA A 270 2.92 0.16 14.55
N ASN A 271 2.06 1.18 14.43
CA ASN A 271 0.86 1.33 15.25
C ASN A 271 -0.45 1.42 14.45
N GLY A 272 -0.38 1.57 13.12
CA GLY A 272 -1.55 1.66 12.26
C GLY A 272 -2.16 3.06 12.13
N GLU A 273 -1.53 4.09 12.68
CA GLU A 273 -2.09 5.45 12.69
C GLU A 273 -1.83 6.18 11.36
N VAL A 274 -2.84 6.91 10.91
CA VAL A 274 -2.73 7.86 9.79
C VAL A 274 -2.73 9.27 10.36
N ARG A 275 -1.78 10.09 9.88
CA ARG A 275 -1.63 11.49 10.26
C ARG A 275 -1.74 12.38 9.04
N ASP A 276 -2.55 13.43 9.16
CA ASP A 276 -2.57 14.54 8.20
C ASP A 276 -1.39 15.48 8.48
N LEU A 277 -0.60 15.80 7.44
CA LEU A 277 0.53 16.72 7.55
C LEU A 277 0.11 18.19 7.47
N GLY A 278 -1.18 18.49 7.25
CA GLY A 278 -1.70 19.86 7.26
C GLY A 278 -1.31 20.68 6.03
N ILE A 279 -0.98 20.02 4.93
CA ILE A 279 -0.49 20.63 3.68
C ILE A 279 -1.48 20.51 2.52
N SER A 280 -2.77 20.42 2.85
CA SER A 280 -3.80 20.25 1.84
C SER A 280 -3.87 21.47 0.91
N VAL A 281 -4.18 21.25 -0.36
CA VAL A 281 -4.37 22.28 -1.38
C VAL A 281 -5.73 22.11 -2.03
N GLY A 282 -6.44 23.20 -2.28
CA GLY A 282 -7.72 23.20 -2.98
C GLY A 282 -7.83 24.36 -3.96
N PRO A 283 -8.96 24.47 -4.68
CA PRO A 283 -9.18 25.59 -5.59
C PRO A 283 -9.12 26.93 -4.85
N PRO A 284 -8.62 28.00 -5.47
CA PRO A 284 -8.54 29.32 -4.84
C PRO A 284 -9.92 29.79 -4.32
N GLY A 285 -9.96 30.26 -3.07
CA GLY A 285 -11.20 30.75 -2.44
C GLY A 285 -12.15 29.66 -1.92
N VAL A 286 -11.85 28.38 -2.13
CA VAL A 286 -12.64 27.26 -1.61
C VAL A 286 -12.02 26.76 -0.31
N ALA A 287 -12.84 26.66 0.74
CA ALA A 287 -12.40 26.16 2.02
C ALA A 287 -12.00 24.68 1.93
N ILE A 288 -10.83 24.35 2.49
CA ILE A 288 -10.33 22.97 2.52
C ILE A 288 -11.17 22.15 3.52
N PRO A 289 -11.72 21.00 3.10
CA PRO A 289 -12.44 20.08 3.98
C PRO A 289 -11.57 19.63 5.15
N GLN A 290 -12.15 19.62 6.35
CA GLN A 290 -11.46 19.15 7.55
C GLN A 290 -11.34 17.63 7.53
N VAL A 291 -10.13 17.11 7.84
CA VAL A 291 -9.85 15.67 7.89
C VAL A 291 -9.80 15.21 9.37
N PRO A 292 -10.79 14.44 9.87
CA PRO A 292 -10.98 14.26 11.31
C PRO A 292 -10.16 13.12 11.95
N PHE A 293 -8.89 12.89 11.57
CA PHE A 293 -8.10 11.81 12.17
C PHE A 293 -7.93 11.95 13.69
N ALA A 294 -7.63 13.16 14.18
CA ALA A 294 -7.39 13.43 15.59
C ALA A 294 -8.64 13.29 16.48
N ARG A 295 -9.85 13.56 15.95
CA ARG A 295 -11.10 13.41 16.71
C ARG A 295 -11.46 11.94 16.95
N ILE A 296 -11.08 11.05 16.03
CA ILE A 296 -11.32 9.62 16.14
C ILE A 296 -10.34 8.99 17.13
N ALA A 297 -9.05 9.34 17.07
CA ALA A 297 -8.05 8.86 18.03
C ALA A 297 -8.42 9.24 19.48
N ALA A 298 -8.73 10.52 19.74
CA ALA A 298 -9.15 10.97 21.06
C ALA A 298 -10.48 10.35 21.54
N ALA A 299 -11.40 10.01 20.63
CA ALA A 299 -12.64 9.30 20.96
C ALA A 299 -12.37 7.81 21.24
N ALA A 300 -11.47 7.17 20.50
CA ALA A 300 -11.03 5.80 20.70
C ALA A 300 -10.27 5.66 22.04
N ASP A 301 -9.39 6.59 22.36
CA ASP A 301 -8.66 6.65 23.64
C ASP A 301 -9.61 6.86 24.81
N LYS A 302 -10.61 7.76 24.68
CA LYS A 302 -11.68 7.91 25.68
C LYS A 302 -12.53 6.65 25.82
N ALA A 303 -12.82 5.95 24.72
CA ALA A 303 -13.59 4.70 24.72
C ALA A 303 -12.78 3.48 25.22
N ALA A 304 -11.45 3.52 25.13
CA ALA A 304 -10.54 2.53 25.70
C ALA A 304 -10.34 2.79 27.20
N ALA A 305 -10.18 4.06 27.59
CA ALA A 305 -10.12 4.50 28.98
C ALA A 305 -11.44 4.23 29.73
N SER A 306 -12.61 4.39 29.08
CA SER A 306 -13.89 4.05 29.70
C SER A 306 -14.12 2.53 29.84
N ARG A 307 -13.46 1.72 28.99
CA ARG A 307 -13.46 0.26 29.08
C ARG A 307 -12.48 -0.29 30.11
N SER A 308 -11.47 0.48 30.51
CA SER A 308 -10.57 0.09 31.61
C SER A 308 -11.05 0.55 32.99
N THR A 309 -12.01 1.49 33.06
CA THR A 309 -12.60 1.97 34.31
C THR A 309 -13.86 1.21 34.74
N SER A 310 -14.37 0.28 33.93
CA SER A 310 -15.38 -0.67 34.41
C SER A 310 -14.69 -1.72 35.29
N ALA A 311 -14.81 -1.55 36.61
CA ALA A 311 -14.32 -2.48 37.60
C ALA A 311 -14.75 -3.93 37.29
N PRO A 312 -13.89 -4.93 37.52
CA PRO A 312 -14.31 -6.33 37.38
C PRO A 312 -15.43 -6.61 38.38
N ALA A 313 -16.53 -7.18 37.88
CA ALA A 313 -17.59 -7.70 38.73
C ALA A 313 -16.99 -8.67 39.77
N PRO A 314 -17.46 -8.65 41.03
CA PRO A 314 -16.85 -9.46 42.08
C PRO A 314 -17.00 -10.94 41.72
N ALA A 315 -15.89 -11.67 41.82
CA ALA A 315 -15.85 -13.11 41.63
C ALA A 315 -16.77 -13.78 42.65
N ALA A 316 -17.88 -14.34 42.16
CA ALA A 316 -18.73 -15.21 42.96
C ALA A 316 -17.96 -16.52 43.23
N THR A 317 -17.55 -16.70 44.48
CA THR A 317 -17.03 -17.96 45.00
C THR A 317 -18.16 -18.98 45.10
N ALA A 318 -18.26 -19.87 44.11
CA ALA A 318 -19.10 -21.05 44.18
C ALA A 318 -18.23 -22.28 44.42
N THR A 319 -18.35 -22.88 45.59
CA THR A 319 -17.89 -24.24 45.91
C THR A 319 -18.72 -25.27 45.13
N PRO A 320 -18.16 -26.46 44.82
CA PRO A 320 -18.83 -27.43 43.97
C PRO A 320 -19.79 -28.31 44.79
N SER A 321 -21.08 -28.27 44.45
CA SER A 321 -22.03 -29.33 44.85
C SER A 321 -22.76 -29.87 43.62
N GLU A 322 -22.86 -31.18 43.61
CA GLU A 322 -23.39 -32.07 42.57
C GLU A 322 -24.69 -31.62 41.87
N SER A 323 -24.84 -32.15 40.65
CA SER A 323 -26.11 -32.43 39.93
C SER A 323 -26.68 -31.37 38.97
N VAL A 324 -26.11 -31.25 37.75
CA VAL A 324 -26.91 -30.94 36.54
C VAL A 324 -26.31 -31.63 35.31
N ALA A 325 -26.35 -32.96 35.29
CA ALA A 325 -26.14 -33.76 34.08
C ALA A 325 -27.49 -34.22 33.49
N VAL A 326 -28.51 -33.35 33.48
CA VAL A 326 -29.77 -33.58 32.76
C VAL A 326 -30.37 -32.21 32.42
N ARG A 327 -30.00 -31.60 31.28
CA ARG A 327 -30.81 -30.56 30.60
C ARG A 327 -30.29 -30.02 29.25
N CYS A 328 -29.41 -30.73 28.55
CA CYS A 328 -28.97 -30.31 27.20
C CYS A 328 -29.22 -31.36 26.09
N ALA A 329 -30.21 -32.23 26.27
CA ALA A 329 -30.54 -33.30 25.31
C ALA A 329 -31.92 -33.16 24.62
N GLU A 330 -32.69 -32.10 24.86
CA GLU A 330 -34.07 -32.00 24.33
C GLU A 330 -34.37 -30.83 23.36
N GLN A 331 -33.39 -30.02 22.95
CA GLN A 331 -33.64 -28.91 22.01
C GLN A 331 -32.94 -29.04 20.65
N CYS A 332 -32.54 -30.25 20.26
CA CYS A 332 -32.01 -30.54 18.91
C CYS A 332 -32.82 -31.63 18.17
N LYS A 333 -34.14 -31.70 18.43
CA LYS A 333 -35.07 -32.59 17.71
C LYS A 333 -36.34 -31.85 17.28
N THR A 334 -36.23 -30.85 16.40
CA THR A 334 -37.36 -30.47 15.55
C THR A 334 -36.88 -29.73 14.30
N LYS A 335 -37.29 -30.25 13.14
CA LYS A 335 -37.30 -29.65 11.79
C LYS A 335 -36.04 -29.76 10.92
N ARG A 336 -35.68 -31.02 10.59
CA ARG A 336 -35.32 -31.38 9.20
C ARG A 336 -36.57 -31.95 8.54
N ASN A 337 -37.07 -31.30 7.49
CA ASN A 337 -37.76 -31.89 6.35
C ASN A 337 -38.14 -30.77 5.36
N PHE A 338 -37.48 -30.76 4.20
CA PHE A 338 -38.06 -30.73 2.85
C PHE A 338 -37.05 -30.13 1.85
N LEU A 339 -36.32 -31.02 1.17
CA LEU A 339 -35.93 -30.83 -0.23
C LEU A 339 -36.68 -31.88 -1.03
N PRO A 340 -37.34 -31.54 -2.17
CA PRO A 340 -37.85 -32.55 -3.08
C PRO A 340 -36.73 -33.06 -4.00
N ARG A 341 -36.68 -34.37 -4.22
CA ARG A 341 -35.97 -35.01 -5.34
C ARG A 341 -36.97 -35.26 -6.48
N ASN A 342 -36.55 -34.93 -7.69
CA ASN A 342 -37.22 -35.10 -8.98
C ASN A 342 -37.93 -36.45 -9.21
N MET A 343 -39.03 -36.46 -9.98
CA MET A 343 -39.10 -37.01 -11.35
C MET A 343 -40.55 -36.96 -11.92
N TYR A 344 -40.62 -36.67 -13.22
CA TYR A 344 -41.79 -36.52 -14.12
C TYR A 344 -42.57 -35.22 -14.06
#